data_AF-A0A7C4LGC9-F1
#
_entry.id   AF-A0A7C4LGC9-F1
#
_cell.length_a   1.000
_cell.length_b   1.000
_cell.length_c   1.000
_cell.angle_alpha   90.00
_cell.angle_beta   90.00
_cell.angle_gamma   90.00
#
_symmetry.space_group_name_H-M   'P 1'
#
loop_
_entity.id
_entity.type
_entity.pdbx_description
1 polymer ?
#
loop_
_entity_poly.entity_id
_entity_poly.type
_entity_poly.pdbx_seq_one_letter_code
_entity_poly.pdbx_strand_id
1 'polypeptide(L)'
;MIRGISISGLAIEFSSRDSTTLAEVLEALNKWGEDMGGFVVLVFDEAQDFLYFPRLDSILTHVYDYLSHIKLVLAGSEIGLLDKLLGVRKVKSPLSGGPYTTITMRRLSGGSDGVS
;
A
#
# COMPACT_ATOMS: atom_id res chain seq x y z
N MET A 1 19.49 -13.69 -8.33
CA MET A 1 18.96 -13.62 -6.96
C MET A 1 19.30 -12.26 -6.38
N ILE A 2 18.32 -11.55 -5.83
CA ILE A 2 18.55 -10.29 -5.10
C ILE A 2 19.06 -10.69 -3.70
N ARG A 3 20.16 -10.10 -3.24
CA ARG A 3 20.77 -10.41 -1.92
C ARG A 3 20.32 -9.46 -0.81
N GLY A 4 19.69 -8.35 -1.17
CA GLY A 4 19.22 -7.33 -0.24
C GLY A 4 18.77 -6.07 -0.96
N ILE A 5 18.22 -5.14 -0.19
CA ILE A 5 17.76 -3.81 -0.63
C ILE A 5 18.36 -2.78 0.33
N SER A 6 18.90 -1.68 -0.18
CA SER A 6 19.33 -0.55 0.65
C SER A 6 18.78 0.77 0.12
N ILE A 7 18.17 1.55 1.00
CA ILE A 7 17.53 2.82 0.70
C ILE A 7 17.76 3.76 1.89
N SER A 8 18.38 4.92 1.66
CA SER A 8 18.44 6.06 2.60
C SER A 8 18.49 5.72 4.11
N GLY A 9 19.53 4.97 4.53
CA GLY A 9 19.73 4.62 5.95
C GLY A 9 19.08 3.31 6.40
N LEU A 10 18.30 2.66 5.54
CA LEU A 10 17.80 1.30 5.72
C LEU A 10 18.58 0.33 4.83
N ALA A 11 18.98 -0.82 5.40
CA ALA A 11 19.55 -1.94 4.67
C ALA A 11 18.86 -3.23 5.14
N ILE A 12 18.29 -3.97 4.18
CA ILE A 12 17.64 -5.26 4.40
C ILE A 12 18.46 -6.30 3.63
N GLU A 13 19.00 -7.29 4.33
CA GLU A 13 19.75 -8.40 3.72
C GLU A 13 18.91 -9.67 3.70
N PHE A 14 18.91 -10.36 2.56
CA PHE A 14 18.20 -11.62 2.38
C PHE A 14 19.16 -12.79 2.61
N SER A 15 18.90 -13.59 3.64
CA SER A 15 19.68 -14.79 3.92
C SER A 15 19.23 -15.94 3.01
N SER A 16 20.15 -16.83 2.62
CA SER A 16 19.78 -18.01 1.80
C SER A 16 19.33 -19.21 2.64
N ARG A 17 19.40 -19.12 3.98
CA ARG A 17 18.99 -20.21 4.89
C ARG A 17 17.52 -20.11 5.27
N ASP A 18 17.05 -18.90 5.50
CA ASP A 18 15.66 -18.61 5.83
C ASP A 18 15.12 -17.65 4.77
N SER A 19 14.05 -18.04 4.08
CA SER A 19 13.41 -17.20 3.08
C SER A 19 12.85 -15.95 3.75
N THR A 20 13.48 -14.80 3.54
CA THR A 20 12.95 -13.54 4.07
C THR A 20 11.53 -13.33 3.56
N THR A 21 10.59 -13.20 4.48
CA THR A 21 9.18 -13.06 4.14
C THR A 21 8.84 -11.59 3.88
N LEU A 22 7.78 -11.35 3.11
CA LEU A 22 7.25 -9.99 2.94
C LEU A 22 6.87 -9.35 4.29
N ALA A 23 6.42 -10.15 5.27
CA ALA A 23 6.11 -9.66 6.61
C ALA A 23 7.34 -9.08 7.31
N GLU A 24 8.47 -9.79 7.29
CA GLU A 24 9.74 -9.30 7.87
C GLU A 24 10.23 -8.01 7.21
N VAL A 25 10.06 -7.88 5.89
CA VAL A 25 10.40 -6.65 5.16
C VAL A 25 9.51 -5.49 5.62
N LEU A 26 8.21 -5.73 5.76
CA LEU A 26 7.26 -4.72 6.22
C LEU A 26 7.50 -4.34 7.68
N GLU A 27 7.83 -5.28 8.56
CA GLU A 27 8.21 -5.01 9.94
C GLU A 27 9.49 -4.17 10.03
N ALA A 28 10.51 -4.47 9.21
CA ALA A 28 11.73 -3.68 9.15
C ALA A 28 11.47 -2.23 8.68
N LEU A 29 10.60 -2.05 7.68
CA LEU A 29 10.18 -0.73 7.22
C LEU A 29 9.40 0.03 8.31
N ASN A 30 8.48 -0.63 9.00
CA ASN A 30 7.72 -0.05 10.09
C ASN A 30 8.64 0.45 11.21
N LYS A 31 9.59 -0.38 11.64
CA LYS A 31 10.59 -0.01 12.64
C LYS A 31 11.45 1.17 12.18
N TRP A 32 11.87 1.18 10.91
CA TRP A 32 12.64 2.30 10.38
C TRP A 32 11.83 3.62 10.38
N GLY A 33 10.54 3.57 10.06
CA GLY A 33 9.64 4.72 10.19
C GLY A 33 9.53 5.23 11.63
N GLU A 34 9.36 4.32 12.58
CA GLU A 34 9.35 4.60 14.02
C GLU A 34 10.65 5.26 14.50
N ASP A 35 11.81 4.67 14.16
CA ASP A 35 13.13 5.16 14.55
C ASP A 35 13.41 6.57 13.99
N MET A 36 12.82 6.91 12.83
CA MET A 36 12.89 8.25 12.21
C MET A 36 11.84 9.24 12.75
N GLY A 37 10.95 8.81 13.65
CA GLY A 37 9.83 9.61 14.15
C GLY A 37 8.80 9.99 13.08
N GLY A 38 8.66 9.16 12.04
CA GLY A 38 7.87 9.45 10.84
C GLY A 38 7.07 8.25 10.33
N PHE A 39 6.64 8.33 9.07
CA PHE A 39 5.88 7.26 8.41
C PHE A 39 6.57 6.83 7.12
N VAL A 40 6.58 5.53 6.86
CA VAL A 40 6.89 4.97 5.54
C VAL A 40 5.60 4.95 4.72
N VAL A 41 5.61 5.60 3.56
CA VAL A 41 4.47 5.59 2.64
C VAL A 41 4.73 4.59 1.52
N LEU A 42 3.90 3.56 1.42
CA LEU A 42 3.93 2.58 0.33
C LEU A 42 2.83 2.93 -0.66
N VAL A 43 3.22 3.25 -1.89
CA VAL A 43 2.29 3.64 -2.96
C VAL A 43 2.22 2.52 -3.99
N PHE A 44 1.02 2.05 -4.26
CA PHE A 44 0.73 1.06 -5.29
C PHE A 44 -0.11 1.74 -6.37
N ASP A 45 0.49 1.94 -7.53
CA ASP A 45 -0.24 2.39 -8.73
C ASP A 45 -0.88 1.19 -9.43
N GLU A 46 -2.03 1.42 -10.06
CA GLU A 46 -2.90 0.39 -10.65
C GLU A 46 -3.10 -0.81 -9.71
N ALA A 47 -3.38 -0.53 -8.44
CA ALA A 47 -3.48 -1.53 -7.39
C ALA A 47 -4.51 -2.63 -7.68
N GLN A 48 -5.49 -2.36 -8.56
CA GLN A 48 -6.44 -3.37 -9.02
C GLN A 48 -5.79 -4.57 -9.72
N ASP A 49 -4.59 -4.43 -10.27
CA ASP A 49 -3.88 -5.53 -10.94
C ASP A 49 -3.51 -6.64 -9.95
N PHE A 50 -3.44 -6.31 -8.65
CA PHE A 50 -3.19 -7.28 -7.58
C PHE A 50 -4.46 -8.00 -7.11
N LEU A 51 -5.64 -7.78 -7.73
CA LEU A 51 -6.92 -8.36 -7.32
C LEU A 51 -6.88 -9.89 -7.15
N TYR A 52 -6.08 -10.57 -7.98
CA TYR A 52 -5.94 -12.03 -7.94
C TYR A 52 -4.64 -12.49 -7.30
N PHE A 53 -3.87 -11.58 -6.69
CA PHE A 53 -2.65 -11.93 -5.99
C PHE A 53 -2.98 -12.71 -4.72
N PRO A 54 -2.47 -13.94 -4.56
CA PRO A 54 -2.76 -14.76 -3.39
C PRO A 54 -2.36 -14.05 -2.10
N ARG A 55 -3.24 -14.09 -1.09
CA ARG A 55 -3.00 -13.58 0.28
C ARG A 55 -2.80 -12.07 0.39
N LEU A 56 -3.07 -11.29 -0.66
CA LEU A 56 -2.96 -9.83 -0.60
C LEU A 56 -3.84 -9.23 0.49
N ASP A 57 -5.07 -9.74 0.63
CA ASP A 57 -6.00 -9.38 1.69
C ASP A 57 -5.35 -9.53 3.08
N SER A 58 -4.69 -10.66 3.34
CA SER A 58 -4.02 -10.94 4.60
C SER A 58 -2.84 -9.99 4.85
N ILE A 59 -2.08 -9.66 3.80
CA ILE A 59 -0.97 -8.70 3.88
C ILE A 59 -1.50 -7.30 4.20
N LEU A 60 -2.53 -6.85 3.48
CA LEU A 60 -3.16 -5.54 3.71
C LEU A 60 -3.75 -5.44 5.12
N THR A 61 -4.37 -6.53 5.61
CA THR A 61 -4.87 -6.62 7.00
C THR A 61 -3.73 -6.45 7.99
N HIS A 62 -2.64 -7.20 7.78
CA HIS A 62 -1.52 -7.19 8.70
C HIS A 62 -0.85 -5.81 8.78
N VAL A 63 -0.66 -5.15 7.63
CA VAL A 63 -0.15 -3.77 7.59
C VAL A 63 -1.09 -2.83 8.35
N TYR A 64 -2.39 -2.93 8.08
CA TYR A 64 -3.40 -2.06 8.67
C TYR A 64 -3.52 -2.24 10.20
N ASP A 65 -3.51 -3.48 10.70
CA ASP A 65 -3.73 -3.78 12.12
C ASP A 65 -2.47 -3.62 12.98
N TYR A 66 -1.28 -3.89 12.43
CA TYR A 66 -0.06 -4.04 13.23
C TYR A 66 1.06 -3.04 12.91
N LEU A 67 1.07 -2.42 11.73
CA LEU A 67 2.21 -1.61 11.28
C LEU A 67 1.87 -0.11 11.33
N SER A 68 1.88 0.45 12.53
CA SER A 68 1.45 1.83 12.84
C SER A 68 2.26 2.95 12.17
N HIS A 69 3.47 2.66 11.69
CA HIS A 69 4.35 3.61 11.00
C HIS A 69 4.39 3.37 9.49
N ILE A 70 3.50 2.52 8.96
CA ILE A 70 3.28 2.34 7.51
C ILE A 70 1.96 2.98 7.09
N LYS A 71 1.99 3.74 6.00
CA LYS A 71 0.81 4.27 5.32
C LYS A 71 0.72 3.68 3.93
N LEU A 72 -0.45 3.13 3.60
CA LEU A 72 -0.73 2.61 2.26
C LEU A 72 -1.46 3.65 1.43
N VAL A 73 -1.01 3.84 0.19
CA VAL A 73 -1.72 4.60 -0.84
C VAL A 73 -1.97 3.67 -2.01
N LEU A 74 -3.25 3.44 -2.31
CA LEU A 74 -3.68 2.59 -3.41
C LEU A 74 -4.32 3.48 -4.47
N ALA A 75 -3.68 3.60 -5.62
CA ALA A 75 -4.21 4.29 -6.78
C ALA A 75 -4.71 3.26 -7.80
N GLY A 76 -5.70 3.66 -8.61
CA GLY A 76 -6.23 2.82 -9.65
C GLY A 76 -7.15 3.58 -10.58
N SER A 77 -7.00 3.36 -11.87
CA SER A 77 -7.87 3.94 -12.90
C SER A 77 -9.22 3.21 -12.99
N GLU A 78 -9.25 1.91 -12.67
CA GLU A 78 -10.45 1.08 -12.68
C GLU A 78 -11.12 0.99 -11.30
N ILE A 79 -11.87 2.03 -10.93
CA ILE A 79 -12.52 2.17 -9.62
C ILE A 79 -13.31 0.92 -9.22
N GLY A 80 -14.04 0.28 -10.16
CA GLY A 80 -14.83 -0.92 -9.86
C GLY A 80 -13.99 -2.15 -9.48
N LEU A 81 -12.78 -2.30 -10.04
CA LEU A 81 -11.86 -3.38 -9.65
C LEU A 81 -11.11 -3.03 -8.37
N LEU A 82 -10.76 -1.75 -8.18
CA LEU A 82 -10.14 -1.27 -6.94
C LEU A 82 -11.08 -1.47 -5.73
N ASP A 83 -12.38 -1.16 -5.88
CA ASP A 83 -13.40 -1.45 -4.86
C ASP A 83 -13.50 -2.94 -4.53
N LYS A 84 -13.31 -3.80 -5.55
CA LYS A 84 -13.31 -5.26 -5.39
C LYS A 84 -12.06 -5.75 -4.67
N LEU A 85 -10.89 -5.17 -4.95
CA LEU A 85 -9.61 -5.42 -4.28
C LEU A 85 -9.69 -5.07 -2.79
N LEU A 86 -10.20 -3.89 -2.47
CA LEU A 86 -10.41 -3.39 -1.12
C LEU A 86 -11.51 -4.18 -0.36
N GLY A 87 -12.26 -5.02 -1.06
CA GLY A 87 -13.34 -5.82 -0.49
C GLY A 87 -14.46 -4.96 0.12
N VAL A 88 -14.69 -3.75 -0.40
CA VAL A 88 -15.70 -2.79 0.10
C VAL A 88 -17.11 -3.41 0.16
N ARG A 89 -17.36 -4.48 -0.61
CA ARG A 89 -18.64 -5.21 -0.64
C ARG A 89 -18.68 -6.52 0.17
N LYS A 90 -17.62 -6.90 0.88
CA LYS A 90 -17.61 -8.08 1.77
C LYS A 90 -17.72 -7.62 3.23
N VAL A 91 -18.69 -8.17 3.95
CA VAL A 91 -18.92 -7.94 5.40
C VAL A 91 -17.72 -8.34 6.28
N LYS A 92 -16.76 -9.10 5.73
CA LYS A 92 -15.49 -9.51 6.34
C LYS A 92 -14.29 -9.15 5.44
N SER A 93 -14.26 -7.95 4.85
CA SER A 93 -13.02 -7.47 4.25
C SER A 93 -12.15 -6.83 5.32
N PRO A 94 -10.82 -7.01 5.25
CA PRO A 94 -9.87 -6.32 6.13
C PRO A 94 -10.06 -4.81 6.22
N LEU A 95 -10.58 -4.20 5.15
CA LEU A 95 -10.75 -2.75 5.02
C LEU A 95 -12.22 -2.32 5.01
N SER A 96 -13.18 -3.25 5.13
CA SER A 96 -14.61 -2.92 5.20
C SER A 96 -14.96 -2.40 6.59
N GLY A 97 -14.70 -1.12 6.83
CA GLY A 97 -15.14 -0.41 8.04
C GLY A 97 -14.07 0.43 8.74
N GLY A 98 -12.80 0.32 8.34
CA GLY A 98 -11.72 1.19 8.83
C GLY A 98 -11.74 2.58 8.17
N PRO A 99 -11.21 3.64 8.82
CA PRO A 99 -11.09 4.95 8.21
C PRO A 99 -9.98 4.95 7.15
N TYR A 100 -10.31 4.63 5.90
CA TYR A 100 -9.50 5.02 4.75
C TYR A 100 -10.11 6.27 4.10
N THR A 101 -9.26 7.12 3.54
CA THR A 101 -9.69 8.31 2.81
C THR A 101 -9.64 8.04 1.32
N THR A 102 -10.78 8.12 0.63
CA THR A 102 -10.83 8.06 -0.82
C THR A 102 -10.67 9.46 -1.41
N ILE A 103 -9.71 9.62 -2.31
CA ILE A 103 -9.52 10.84 -3.09
C ILE A 103 -9.91 10.54 -4.54
N THR A 104 -11.05 11.05 -4.98
CA THR A 104 -11.48 10.91 -6.38
C THR A 104 -10.93 12.05 -7.21
N MET A 105 -9.96 11.74 -8.08
CA MET A 105 -9.43 12.71 -9.03
C MET A 105 -10.40 12.86 -10.21
N ARG A 106 -10.79 14.09 -10.53
CA ARG A 106 -11.56 14.40 -11.75
C ARG A 106 -10.61 14.83 -12.85
N ARG A 107 -11.00 14.54 -14.10
CA ARG A 107 -10.32 15.12 -15.27
C ARG A 107 -10.32 16.64 -15.13
N LEU A 108 -9.16 17.25 -15.36
CA LEU A 108 -9.02 18.70 -15.39
C LEU A 108 -10.00 19.23 -16.44
N SER A 109 -11.05 19.92 -16.00
CA SER A 109 -11.95 20.64 -16.89
C SER A 109 -11.16 21.85 -17.39
N GLY A 110 -10.84 21.90 -18.69
CA GLY A 110 -10.09 23.00 -19.26
C GLY A 110 -10.70 24.32 -18.83
N GLY A 111 -9.93 25.13 -18.10
CA GLY A 111 -10.35 26.48 -17.77
C GLY A 111 -10.51 27.25 -19.06
N SER A 112 -11.76 27.44 -19.50
CA SER A 112 -12.08 28.51 -20.43
C SER A 112 -12.02 29.80 -19.62
N ASP A 113 -10.80 30.26 -19.36
CA ASP A 113 -10.58 31.66 -18.99
C ASP A 113 -10.95 32.49 -20.21
N GLY A 114 -11.96 33.33 -20.03
CA GLY A 114 -12.59 34.08 -21.10
C GLY A 114 -11.61 34.93 -21.88
N VAL A 115 -11.65 34.76 -23.20
CA VAL A 115 -11.38 35.85 -24.14
C VAL A 115 -12.46 35.80 -25.21
N SER A 116 -13.46 36.65 -25.04
CA SER A 116 -14.26 37.27 -26.10
C SER A 116 -14.83 38.56 -25.55
#